data_AF-A0A939GDE9-F1
#
_entry.id   AF-A0A939GDE9-F1
#
_cell.length_a   1.000
_cell.length_b   1.000
_cell.length_c   1.000
_cell.angle_alpha   90.00
_cell.angle_beta   90.00
_cell.angle_gamma   90.00
#
_symmetry.space_group_name_H-M   'P 1'
#
loop_
_entity.id
_entity.type
_entity.pdbx_description
1 polymer ?
#
loop_
_entity_poly.entity_id
_entity_poly.type
_entity_poly.pdbx_seq_one_letter_code
_entity_poly.pdbx_strand_id
1 'polypeptide(L)'
;MKKHTRSFASLLCIGLLATSMTILQGCGSDGKKESRTEDAMERTGDAVAADTKDATAEARADMDEAGDKAKASGNEAASDFKRERDEAVAGMKRQQAKLDNDIDELKADIKRQGAKAKAESKDQLAELEQKRKDLGNDIDKAQNATEAAWKDIKAGFKQAGRSIGNAFDKAEDKVDPDGKDD
;
A
#
# COMPACT_ATOMS: atom_id res chain seq x y z
N MET A 1 -13.91 33.00 30.01
CA MET A 1 -12.64 32.28 30.29
C MET A 1 -12.28 31.54 29.00
N LYS A 2 -11.40 32.14 28.18
CA LYS A 2 -10.00 31.77 27.88
C LYS A 2 -9.86 30.58 26.90
N LYS A 3 -9.06 30.85 25.86
CA LYS A 3 -9.01 30.25 24.51
C LYS A 3 -8.27 28.90 24.48
N HIS A 4 -8.57 28.10 23.45
CA HIS A 4 -7.80 26.93 23.00
C HIS A 4 -6.30 27.23 22.81
N THR A 5 -5.44 26.27 23.17
CA THR A 5 -4.26 25.89 22.37
C THR A 5 -3.77 24.49 22.74
N ARG A 6 -3.45 23.70 21.71
CA ARG A 6 -2.91 22.34 21.73
C ARG A 6 -1.39 22.41 21.98
N SER A 7 -0.80 21.39 22.61
CA SER A 7 0.63 21.11 22.46
C SER A 7 0.92 19.61 22.69
N PHE A 8 1.16 18.90 21.59
CA PHE A 8 1.88 17.62 21.59
C PHE A 8 3.30 17.95 21.15
N ALA A 9 4.29 17.74 22.01
CA ALA A 9 5.70 17.83 21.66
C ALA A 9 6.30 16.42 21.69
N SER A 10 6.26 15.79 20.52
CA SER A 10 7.07 14.61 20.17
C SER A 10 8.41 15.12 19.65
N LEU A 11 9.53 14.69 20.23
CA LEU A 11 10.87 15.01 19.76
C LEU A 11 11.74 13.73 19.82
N LEU A 12 11.81 13.08 18.66
CA LEU A 12 12.81 12.09 18.27
C LEU A 12 13.97 12.86 17.62
N CYS A 13 15.18 12.77 18.16
CA CYS A 13 16.41 12.98 17.40
C CYS A 13 17.48 11.97 17.83
N ILE A 14 17.76 11.06 16.90
CA ILE A 14 18.89 10.12 16.84
C ILE A 14 20.19 10.91 16.66
N GLY A 15 21.27 10.53 17.34
CA GLY A 15 22.59 11.15 17.17
C GLY A 15 23.76 10.35 17.75
N LEU A 16 24.27 9.41 16.95
CA LEU A 16 25.68 9.05 16.71
C LEU A 16 26.67 8.84 17.89
N LEU A 17 27.20 7.61 17.91
CA LEU A 17 28.52 7.15 18.37
C LEU A 17 29.62 8.23 18.45
N ALA A 18 30.31 8.31 19.60
CA ALA A 18 31.70 8.76 19.67
C ALA A 18 32.44 8.06 20.83
N THR A 19 33.29 7.11 20.46
CA THR A 19 34.42 6.60 21.23
C THR A 19 35.34 7.72 21.72
N SER A 20 35.76 7.72 22.98
CA SER A 20 37.16 8.01 23.33
C SER A 20 37.51 7.71 24.79
N MET A 21 38.68 7.11 24.91
CA MET A 21 39.41 6.63 26.08
C MET A 21 40.21 7.80 26.65
N THR A 22 40.19 8.04 27.97
CA THR A 22 41.28 8.77 28.66
C THR A 22 41.57 8.16 30.02
N ILE A 23 42.86 7.98 30.25
CA ILE A 23 43.52 7.11 31.22
C ILE A 23 43.81 7.84 32.55
N LEU A 24 43.68 7.09 33.63
CA LEU A 24 44.28 7.13 34.97
C LEU A 24 45.54 8.01 35.17
N GLN A 25 45.68 8.68 36.34
CA GLN A 25 46.73 8.44 37.38
C GLN A 25 46.76 9.49 38.52
N GLY A 26 46.65 8.98 39.77
CA GLY A 26 47.29 9.46 41.03
C GLY A 26 46.85 10.81 41.66
N CYS A 27 46.93 11.07 42.98
CA CYS A 27 47.29 10.30 44.18
C CYS A 27 46.94 11.18 45.42
N GLY A 28 46.28 10.66 46.47
CA GLY A 28 46.89 10.43 47.80
C GLY A 28 45.98 10.94 48.94
N SER A 29 46.09 10.57 50.20
CA SER A 29 46.62 9.40 50.94
C SER A 29 46.24 9.64 52.41
N ASP A 30 45.67 8.64 53.09
CA ASP A 30 45.77 8.36 54.54
C ASP A 30 44.76 7.22 54.80
N GLY A 31 45.06 6.04 55.33
CA GLY A 31 46.27 5.40 55.81
C GLY A 31 45.81 4.08 56.44
N LYS A 32 46.64 3.03 56.29
CA LYS A 32 46.66 1.77 57.07
C LYS A 32 45.70 0.61 56.72
N LYS A 33 46.38 -0.52 56.42
CA LYS A 33 46.14 -1.93 56.83
C LYS A 33 45.33 -2.84 55.89
N GLU A 34 46.11 -3.53 55.05
CA GLU A 34 46.15 -4.99 54.84
C GLU A 34 44.88 -5.82 54.57
N SER A 35 45.06 -6.69 53.56
CA SER A 35 44.38 -7.97 53.28
C SER A 35 42.89 -7.94 52.96
N ARG A 36 42.53 -7.81 51.66
CA ARG A 36 41.21 -8.26 51.19
C ARG A 36 41.09 -8.52 49.68
N THR A 37 42.12 -9.04 49.03
CA THR A 37 42.11 -9.23 47.56
C THR A 37 42.43 -10.64 47.11
N GLU A 38 42.09 -11.65 47.92
CA GLU A 38 42.03 -13.05 47.44
C GLU A 38 40.60 -13.62 47.41
N ASP A 39 39.63 -13.03 48.12
CA ASP A 39 38.22 -13.49 48.11
C ASP A 39 37.28 -12.69 47.19
N ALA A 40 37.75 -11.63 46.53
CA ALA A 40 36.90 -10.79 45.70
C ALA A 40 36.82 -11.23 44.23
N MET A 41 37.73 -12.11 43.77
CA MET A 41 37.82 -12.47 42.34
C MET A 41 37.12 -13.79 41.98
N GLU A 42 36.85 -14.68 42.93
CA GLU A 42 36.02 -15.88 42.66
C GLU A 42 34.51 -15.60 42.70
N ARG A 43 34.07 -14.47 43.28
CA ARG A 43 32.63 -14.12 43.31
C ARG A 43 32.16 -13.32 42.09
N THR A 44 33.08 -12.89 41.23
CA THR A 44 32.76 -12.21 39.96
C THR A 44 32.71 -13.14 38.76
N GLY A 45 33.16 -14.40 38.90
CA GLY A 45 33.04 -15.41 37.84
C GLY A 45 31.62 -15.99 37.71
N ASP A 46 30.90 -16.14 38.82
CA ASP A 46 29.54 -16.70 38.84
C ASP A 46 28.43 -15.62 38.66
N ALA A 47 28.67 -14.39 39.12
CA ALA A 47 27.65 -13.33 39.08
C ALA A 47 27.45 -12.72 37.67
N VAL A 48 28.44 -12.81 36.77
CA VAL A 48 28.31 -12.27 35.40
C VAL A 48 27.76 -13.28 34.39
N ALA A 49 27.78 -14.58 34.72
CA ALA A 49 27.27 -15.65 33.86
C ALA A 49 25.75 -15.89 34.03
N ALA A 50 25.17 -15.51 35.17
CA ALA A 50 23.74 -15.60 35.41
C ALA A 50 22.96 -14.43 34.77
N ASP A 51 23.43 -13.19 34.95
CA ASP A 51 22.74 -11.99 34.42
C ASP A 51 22.82 -11.84 32.90
N THR A 52 23.90 -12.33 32.26
CA THR A 52 24.00 -12.26 30.78
C THR A 52 23.11 -13.27 30.07
N LYS A 53 22.77 -14.39 30.71
CA LYS A 53 21.91 -15.44 30.12
C LYS A 53 20.44 -15.02 30.14
N ASP A 54 19.99 -14.39 31.23
CA ASP A 54 18.64 -13.83 31.34
C ASP A 54 18.49 -12.55 30.52
N ALA A 55 19.45 -11.63 30.53
CA ALA A 55 19.40 -10.44 29.67
C ALA A 55 19.38 -10.79 28.16
N THR A 56 19.99 -11.91 27.76
CA THR A 56 19.94 -12.41 26.37
C THR A 56 18.62 -13.14 26.07
N ALA A 57 17.99 -13.77 27.06
CA ALA A 57 16.70 -14.43 26.91
C ALA A 57 15.55 -13.42 26.82
N GLU A 58 15.55 -12.40 27.67
CA GLU A 58 14.60 -11.27 27.65
C GLU A 58 14.72 -10.49 26.34
N ALA A 59 15.95 -10.14 25.91
CA ALA A 59 16.16 -9.46 24.63
C ALA A 59 15.72 -10.31 23.41
N ARG A 60 15.82 -11.64 23.49
CA ARG A 60 15.31 -12.54 22.44
C ARG A 60 13.78 -12.61 22.46
N ALA A 61 13.17 -12.70 23.63
CA ALA A 61 11.72 -12.68 23.80
C ALA A 61 11.11 -11.37 23.28
N ASP A 62 11.72 -10.22 23.60
CA ASP A 62 11.31 -8.92 23.10
C ASP A 62 11.43 -8.82 21.56
N MET A 63 12.48 -9.41 20.98
CA MET A 63 12.66 -9.45 19.52
C MET A 63 11.69 -10.41 18.83
N ASP A 64 11.38 -11.54 19.44
CA ASP A 64 10.39 -12.49 18.94
C ASP A 64 8.98 -11.88 19.00
N GLU A 65 8.61 -11.22 20.10
CA GLU A 65 7.33 -10.51 20.22
C GLU A 65 7.25 -9.33 19.24
N ALA A 66 8.30 -8.52 19.11
CA ALA A 66 8.35 -7.45 18.12
C ALA A 66 8.25 -8.00 16.69
N GLY A 67 8.89 -9.15 16.40
CA GLY A 67 8.82 -9.84 15.12
C GLY A 67 7.43 -10.38 14.82
N ASP A 68 6.76 -10.99 15.79
CA ASP A 68 5.41 -11.53 15.65
C ASP A 68 4.37 -10.42 15.51
N LYS A 69 4.52 -9.32 16.26
CA LYS A 69 3.67 -8.14 16.10
C LYS A 69 3.86 -7.48 14.73
N ALA A 70 5.10 -7.36 14.25
CA ALA A 70 5.38 -6.82 12.92
C ALA A 70 4.79 -7.72 11.81
N LYS A 71 4.89 -9.05 11.95
CA LYS A 71 4.26 -10.00 11.02
C LYS A 71 2.74 -9.93 11.07
N ALA A 72 2.14 -9.83 12.26
CA ALA A 72 0.71 -9.71 12.44
C ALA A 72 0.18 -8.42 11.78
N SER A 73 0.78 -7.26 12.07
CA SER A 73 0.41 -5.99 11.43
C SER A 73 0.65 -6.00 9.91
N GLY A 74 1.73 -6.63 9.44
CA GLY A 74 1.97 -6.80 8.00
C GLY A 74 0.92 -7.70 7.32
N ASN A 75 0.49 -8.76 7.97
CA ASN A 75 -0.53 -9.67 7.46
C ASN A 75 -1.93 -9.01 7.45
N GLU A 76 -2.25 -8.22 8.47
CA GLU A 76 -3.48 -7.44 8.52
C GLU A 76 -3.53 -6.41 7.38
N ALA A 77 -2.48 -5.61 7.20
CA ALA A 77 -2.42 -4.64 6.09
C ALA A 77 -2.49 -5.32 4.71
N ALA A 78 -1.82 -6.46 4.53
CA ALA A 78 -1.90 -7.23 3.29
C ALA A 78 -3.30 -7.81 3.04
N SER A 79 -4.00 -8.26 4.10
CA SER A 79 -5.38 -8.75 4.03
C SER A 79 -6.36 -7.63 3.67
N ASP A 80 -6.20 -6.45 4.27
CA ASP A 80 -7.02 -5.28 3.99
C ASP A 80 -6.86 -4.81 2.54
N PHE A 81 -5.61 -4.71 2.07
CA PHE A 81 -5.33 -4.38 0.68
C PHE A 81 -5.95 -5.39 -0.30
N LYS A 82 -5.79 -6.70 -0.04
CA LYS A 82 -6.40 -7.75 -0.89
C LYS A 82 -7.91 -7.58 -0.98
N ARG A 83 -8.58 -7.32 0.15
CA ARG A 83 -10.03 -7.11 0.19
C ARG A 83 -10.45 -5.88 -0.62
N GLU A 84 -9.81 -4.72 -0.44
CA GLU A 84 -10.10 -3.50 -1.20
C GLU A 84 -9.91 -3.74 -2.71
N ARG A 85 -8.80 -4.37 -3.08
CA ARG A 85 -8.48 -4.68 -4.47
C ARG A 85 -9.52 -5.60 -5.09
N ASP A 86 -9.87 -6.68 -4.40
CA ASP A 86 -10.82 -7.68 -4.91
C ASP A 86 -12.22 -7.08 -5.05
N GLU A 87 -12.66 -6.23 -4.12
CA GLU A 87 -13.92 -5.50 -4.21
C GLU A 87 -13.94 -4.53 -5.39
N ALA A 88 -12.87 -3.75 -5.58
CA ALA A 88 -12.73 -2.85 -6.71
C ALA A 88 -12.74 -3.62 -8.05
N VAL A 89 -12.00 -4.72 -8.14
CA VAL A 89 -12.00 -5.61 -9.32
C VAL A 89 -13.38 -6.18 -9.60
N ALA A 90 -14.11 -6.62 -8.58
CA ALA A 90 -15.49 -7.07 -8.75
C ALA A 90 -16.41 -5.94 -9.25
N GLY A 91 -16.23 -4.72 -8.73
CA GLY A 91 -16.94 -3.53 -9.20
C GLY A 91 -16.68 -3.22 -10.67
N MET A 92 -15.43 -3.34 -11.11
CA MET A 92 -15.05 -3.12 -12.51
C MET A 92 -15.59 -4.21 -13.44
N LYS A 93 -15.56 -5.48 -13.03
CA LYS A 93 -16.19 -6.58 -13.78
C LYS A 93 -17.69 -6.37 -13.97
N ARG A 94 -18.39 -5.84 -12.95
CA ARG A 94 -19.81 -5.46 -13.07
C ARG A 94 -20.03 -4.33 -14.07
N GLN A 95 -19.17 -3.32 -14.08
CA GLN A 95 -19.26 -2.22 -15.05
C GLN A 95 -18.94 -2.69 -16.48
N GLN A 96 -17.95 -3.57 -16.64
CA GLN A 96 -17.63 -4.17 -17.93
C GLN A 96 -18.82 -4.97 -18.48
N ALA A 97 -19.51 -5.75 -17.63
CA ALA A 97 -20.70 -6.48 -18.05
C ALA A 97 -21.86 -5.56 -18.46
N LYS A 98 -22.00 -4.39 -17.83
CA LYS A 98 -22.97 -3.38 -18.28
C LYS A 98 -22.61 -2.82 -19.65
N LEU A 99 -21.35 -2.41 -19.82
CA LEU A 99 -20.83 -1.93 -21.09
C LEU A 99 -21.01 -2.95 -22.22
N ASP A 100 -20.89 -4.25 -21.92
CA ASP A 100 -21.15 -5.31 -22.90
C ASP A 100 -22.60 -5.31 -23.40
N ASN A 101 -23.56 -5.15 -22.48
CA ASN A 101 -24.98 -5.06 -22.84
C ASN A 101 -25.25 -3.79 -23.66
N ASP A 102 -24.68 -2.65 -23.25
CA ASP A 102 -24.87 -1.37 -23.93
C ASP A 102 -24.27 -1.41 -25.37
N ILE A 103 -23.12 -2.07 -25.54
CA ILE A 103 -22.52 -2.32 -26.86
C ILE A 103 -23.42 -3.23 -27.73
N ASP A 104 -24.08 -4.22 -27.14
CA ASP A 104 -24.98 -5.12 -27.86
C ASP A 104 -26.28 -4.43 -28.30
N GLU A 105 -26.81 -3.53 -27.47
CA GLU A 105 -27.92 -2.64 -27.85
C GLU A 105 -27.50 -1.71 -29.00
N LEU A 106 -26.36 -1.03 -28.87
CA LEU A 106 -25.83 -0.17 -29.91
C LEU A 106 -25.62 -0.92 -31.24
N LYS A 107 -25.13 -2.17 -31.19
CA LYS A 107 -25.04 -3.04 -32.38
C LYS A 107 -26.40 -3.31 -33.01
N ALA A 108 -27.43 -3.54 -32.22
CA ALA A 108 -28.78 -3.76 -32.72
C ALA A 108 -29.31 -2.50 -33.42
N ASP A 109 -28.96 -1.33 -32.91
CA ASP A 109 -29.43 -0.04 -33.42
C ASP A 109 -28.74 0.32 -34.74
N ILE A 110 -27.42 0.13 -34.80
CA ILE A 110 -26.62 0.24 -36.04
C ILE A 110 -27.18 -0.65 -37.15
N LYS A 111 -27.73 -1.83 -36.81
CA LYS A 111 -28.34 -2.71 -37.82
C LYS A 111 -29.57 -2.10 -38.47
N ARG A 112 -30.33 -1.27 -37.74
CA ARG A 112 -31.58 -0.61 -38.19
C ARG A 112 -31.32 0.65 -39.02
N GLN A 113 -30.10 1.18 -39.02
CA GLN A 113 -29.73 2.37 -39.79
C GLN A 113 -29.63 2.13 -41.31
N GLY A 114 -29.79 3.21 -42.08
CA GLY A 114 -29.50 3.25 -43.52
C GLY A 114 -28.01 3.03 -43.83
N ALA A 115 -27.69 2.58 -45.05
CA ALA A 115 -26.36 2.05 -45.41
C ALA A 115 -25.18 3.00 -45.14
N LYS A 116 -25.36 4.32 -45.35
CA LYS A 116 -24.30 5.32 -45.12
C LYS A 116 -24.06 5.57 -43.63
N ALA A 117 -25.12 5.84 -42.86
CA ALA A 117 -25.04 6.02 -41.41
C ALA A 117 -24.44 4.77 -40.72
N LYS A 118 -24.84 3.58 -41.18
CA LYS A 118 -24.32 2.30 -40.71
C LYS A 118 -22.81 2.14 -40.88
N ALA A 119 -22.19 2.74 -41.91
CA ALA A 119 -20.75 2.67 -42.10
C ALA A 119 -20.01 3.49 -41.03
N GLU A 120 -20.43 4.74 -40.81
CA GLU A 120 -19.83 5.61 -39.79
C GLU A 120 -20.01 5.06 -38.37
N SER A 121 -21.18 4.52 -38.05
CA SER A 121 -21.44 3.93 -36.73
C SER A 121 -20.64 2.64 -36.50
N LYS A 122 -20.33 1.87 -37.54
CA LYS A 122 -19.47 0.68 -37.42
C LYS A 122 -18.04 1.03 -37.02
N ASP A 123 -17.51 2.15 -37.54
CA ASP A 123 -16.16 2.59 -37.18
C ASP A 123 -16.10 3.01 -35.70
N GLN A 124 -17.11 3.74 -35.21
CA GLN A 124 -17.19 4.12 -33.79
C GLN A 124 -17.40 2.90 -32.88
N LEU A 125 -18.25 1.95 -33.30
CA LEU A 125 -18.44 0.70 -32.60
C LEU A 125 -17.13 -0.09 -32.49
N ALA A 126 -16.33 -0.16 -33.56
CA ALA A 126 -15.04 -0.86 -33.52
C ALA A 126 -14.05 -0.22 -32.53
N GLU A 127 -14.00 1.13 -32.47
CA GLU A 127 -13.20 1.84 -31.46
C GLU A 127 -13.67 1.49 -30.04
N LEU A 128 -14.99 1.51 -29.80
CA LEU A 128 -15.58 1.19 -28.50
C LEU A 128 -15.30 -0.27 -28.08
N GLU A 129 -15.43 -1.22 -28.98
CA GLU A 129 -15.12 -2.64 -28.73
C GLU A 129 -13.64 -2.84 -28.39
N GLN A 130 -12.74 -2.12 -29.06
CA GLN A 130 -11.31 -2.17 -28.75
C GLN A 130 -11.03 -1.63 -27.34
N LYS A 131 -11.63 -0.49 -26.96
CA LYS A 131 -11.47 0.07 -25.60
C LYS A 131 -12.08 -0.83 -24.53
N ARG A 132 -13.21 -1.49 -24.81
CA ARG A 132 -13.81 -2.50 -23.92
C ARG A 132 -12.85 -3.68 -23.71
N LYS A 133 -12.17 -4.12 -24.77
CA LYS A 133 -11.16 -5.19 -24.68
C LYS A 133 -9.96 -4.76 -23.84
N ASP A 134 -9.48 -3.53 -24.04
CA ASP A 134 -8.38 -2.98 -23.26
C ASP A 134 -8.73 -2.87 -21.77
N LEU A 135 -9.96 -2.46 -21.44
CA LEU A 135 -10.48 -2.47 -20.07
C LEU A 135 -10.43 -3.88 -19.45
N GLY A 136 -10.81 -4.92 -20.20
CA GLY A 136 -10.72 -6.31 -19.74
C GLY A 136 -9.30 -6.70 -19.36
N ASN A 137 -8.32 -6.37 -20.22
CA ASN A 137 -6.91 -6.62 -19.94
C ASN A 137 -6.43 -5.86 -18.68
N ASP A 138 -6.91 -4.63 -18.47
CA ASP A 138 -6.53 -3.84 -17.30
C ASP A 138 -7.16 -4.39 -16.01
N ILE A 139 -8.40 -4.91 -16.07
CA ILE A 139 -9.04 -5.64 -14.96
C ILE A 139 -8.22 -6.88 -14.56
N ASP A 140 -7.71 -7.63 -15.54
CA ASP A 140 -6.89 -8.82 -15.27
C ASP A 140 -5.53 -8.45 -14.63
N LYS A 141 -4.91 -7.35 -15.06
CA LYS A 141 -3.69 -6.82 -14.42
C LYS A 141 -3.98 -6.38 -12.98
N ALA A 142 -5.11 -5.72 -12.76
CA ALA A 142 -5.52 -5.21 -11.45
C ALA A 142 -5.73 -6.33 -10.42
N GLN A 143 -6.26 -7.49 -10.84
CA GLN A 143 -6.46 -8.65 -9.97
C GLN A 143 -5.15 -9.17 -9.35
N ASN A 144 -4.01 -8.96 -10.02
CA ASN A 144 -2.69 -9.42 -9.58
C ASN A 144 -1.79 -8.29 -9.07
N ALA A 145 -2.32 -7.09 -8.91
CA ALA A 145 -1.56 -5.92 -8.51
C ALA A 145 -1.02 -6.01 -7.08
N THR A 146 0.18 -5.47 -6.88
CA THR A 146 0.73 -5.16 -5.55
C THR A 146 0.22 -3.82 -5.06
N GLU A 147 0.34 -3.57 -3.75
CA GLU A 147 -0.03 -2.29 -3.14
C GLU A 147 0.70 -1.11 -3.79
N ALA A 148 1.99 -1.27 -4.08
CA ALA A 148 2.80 -0.25 -4.75
C ALA A 148 2.28 0.10 -6.15
N ALA A 149 1.78 -0.88 -6.92
CA ALA A 149 1.24 -0.67 -8.27
C ALA A 149 -0.22 -0.18 -8.27
N TRP A 150 -0.93 -0.30 -7.14
CA TRP A 150 -2.37 -0.06 -7.07
C TRP A 150 -2.77 1.38 -7.39
N LYS A 151 -1.93 2.35 -6.99
CA LYS A 151 -2.18 3.77 -7.27
C LYS A 151 -2.22 4.05 -8.78
N ASP A 152 -1.28 3.50 -9.52
CA ASP A 152 -1.17 3.72 -10.97
C ASP A 152 -2.28 3.00 -11.71
N ILE A 153 -2.66 1.81 -11.25
CA ILE A 153 -3.80 1.07 -11.77
C ILE A 153 -5.11 1.85 -11.61
N LYS A 154 -5.36 2.45 -10.43
CA LYS A 154 -6.53 3.32 -10.21
C LYS A 154 -6.55 4.52 -11.15
N ALA A 155 -5.39 5.14 -11.41
CA ALA A 155 -5.27 6.24 -12.36
C ALA A 155 -5.57 5.78 -13.80
N GLY A 156 -5.03 4.62 -14.19
CA GLY A 156 -5.28 3.98 -15.48
C GLY A 156 -6.76 3.72 -15.71
N PHE A 157 -7.47 3.12 -14.74
CA PHE A 157 -8.91 2.90 -14.85
C PHE A 157 -9.72 4.19 -14.99
N LYS A 158 -9.35 5.24 -14.25
CA LYS A 158 -10.03 6.54 -14.38
C LYS A 158 -9.86 7.15 -15.76
N GLN A 159 -8.73 6.92 -16.41
CA GLN A 159 -8.50 7.34 -17.79
C GLN A 159 -9.24 6.45 -18.79
N ALA A 160 -9.17 5.13 -18.62
CA ALA A 160 -9.87 4.16 -19.45
C ALA A 160 -11.39 4.40 -19.45
N GLY A 161 -11.98 4.58 -18.26
CA GLY A 161 -13.41 4.88 -18.13
C GLY A 161 -13.84 6.16 -18.86
N ARG A 162 -13.03 7.23 -18.79
CA ARG A 162 -13.28 8.46 -19.55
C ARG A 162 -13.15 8.25 -21.06
N SER A 163 -12.15 7.50 -21.50
CA SER A 163 -11.96 7.18 -22.92
C SER A 163 -13.08 6.33 -23.49
N ILE A 164 -13.60 5.38 -22.70
CA ILE A 164 -14.74 4.53 -23.04
C ILE A 164 -16.01 5.37 -23.12
N GLY A 165 -16.31 6.18 -22.09
CA GLY A 165 -17.48 7.06 -22.11
C GLY A 165 -17.50 7.96 -23.35
N ASN A 166 -16.39 8.63 -23.65
CA ASN A 166 -16.29 9.46 -24.85
C ASN A 166 -16.44 8.66 -26.16
N ALA A 167 -16.05 7.39 -26.22
CA ALA A 167 -16.26 6.56 -27.41
C ALA A 167 -17.72 6.09 -27.51
N PHE A 168 -18.34 5.80 -26.36
CA PHE A 168 -19.75 5.45 -26.29
C PHE A 168 -20.62 6.61 -26.78
N ASP A 169 -20.42 7.81 -26.23
CA ASP A 169 -21.16 9.02 -26.63
C ASP A 169 -21.06 9.29 -28.14
N LYS A 170 -19.87 9.12 -28.71
CA LYS A 170 -19.66 9.28 -30.17
C LYS A 170 -20.39 8.22 -30.98
N ALA A 171 -20.47 6.99 -30.48
CA ALA A 171 -21.13 5.91 -31.17
C ALA A 171 -22.66 6.06 -31.10
N GLU A 172 -23.17 6.49 -29.94
CA GLU A 172 -24.57 6.86 -29.73
C GLU A 172 -24.99 8.03 -30.63
N ASP A 173 -24.17 9.09 -30.73
CA ASP A 173 -24.42 10.24 -31.63
C ASP A 173 -24.60 9.88 -33.09
N LYS A 174 -23.96 8.80 -33.51
CA LYS A 174 -24.09 8.31 -34.89
C LYS A 174 -25.36 7.50 -35.09
N VAL A 175 -25.93 6.96 -34.01
CA VAL A 175 -27.11 6.10 -34.00
C VAL A 175 -28.38 6.90 -33.79
N ASP A 176 -28.38 7.82 -32.83
CA ASP A 176 -29.48 8.72 -32.50
C ASP A 176 -28.98 10.17 -32.43
N PRO A 177 -28.87 10.86 -33.57
CA PRO A 177 -28.39 12.24 -33.60
C PRO A 177 -29.42 13.26 -33.07
N ASP A 178 -30.71 12.89 -33.00
CA ASP A 178 -31.81 13.79 -32.62
C ASP A 178 -32.12 13.72 -31.12
N GLY A 179 -31.73 12.65 -30.41
CA GLY A 179 -31.94 12.47 -28.96
C GLY A 179 -31.14 13.41 -28.04
N LYS A 180 -30.31 14.32 -28.59
CA LYS A 180 -29.51 15.30 -27.83
C LYS A 180 -30.14 16.70 -27.72
N ASP A 181 -31.24 16.96 -28.42
CA ASP A 181 -31.88 18.29 -28.49
C ASP A 181 -33.05 18.49 -27.48
N ASP A 182 -33.34 17.52 -26.61
CA ASP A 182 -34.38 17.58 -25.55
C ASP A 182 -33.82 17.78 -24.12
#